data_AF-A0AAU7HQH8-F1
#
_entry.id   AF-A0AAU7HQH8-F1
#
_cell.length_a   1.000
_cell.length_b   1.000
_cell.length_c   1.000
_cell.angle_alpha   90.00
_cell.angle_beta   90.00
_cell.angle_gamma   90.00
#
_symmetry.space_group_name_H-M   'P 1'
#
loop_
_entity.id
_entity.type
_entity.pdbx_description
1 polymer ?
#
loop_
_entity_poly.entity_id
_entity_poly.type
_entity_poly.pdbx_seq_one_letter_code
_entity_poly.pdbx_strand_id
1 'polypeptide(L)'
;MKVNIIVALYYPHYYEKVRKEIFSIFNNANFHLLFVDNSGKIIPENEPDANVQWLKGSNTAGEFSAWDEGYTLLATNDTLGNDDIVIFMNDTFCHHRFFTFYDRILYRKIVARCTFKGIYGELNSTGTRFTINQLPLTTWISSYVFLSRKENIDRLLPLNTASVMGDEVLAQIESGLANRKVDVSLFSDNLNQHLSNWLFPVNGNGWYNAGKTSPAVILFKLKAIINEKMLTHKALENDLDVNDIYQGKANRIYNSVRNRLYTFYKRH
;
A
#
# COMPACT_ATOMS: atom_id res chain seq x y z
N MET A 1 10.87 21.40 3.30
CA MET A 1 10.14 20.13 3.43
C MET A 1 10.79 19.13 2.50
N LYS A 2 11.42 18.10 3.05
CA LYS A 2 12.01 17.00 2.29
C LYS A 2 10.94 15.93 2.06
N VAL A 3 11.06 15.19 0.96
CA VAL A 3 10.19 14.05 0.64
C VAL A 3 10.99 12.77 0.82
N ASN A 4 10.60 11.92 1.75
CA ASN A 4 11.25 10.64 2.00
C ASN A 4 10.37 9.53 1.42
N ILE A 5 10.88 8.79 0.45
CA ILE A 5 10.13 7.80 -0.31
C ILE A 5 10.66 6.42 0.05
N ILE A 6 9.80 5.56 0.57
CA ILE A 6 10.13 4.17 0.93
C ILE A 6 9.38 3.25 -0.02
N VAL A 7 10.13 2.47 -0.79
CA VAL A 7 9.58 1.60 -1.85
C VAL A 7 9.84 0.14 -1.50
N ALA A 8 8.78 -0.63 -1.36
CA ALA A 8 8.87 -2.08 -1.25
C ALA A 8 9.00 -2.68 -2.66
N LEU A 9 10.15 -3.32 -2.95
CA LEU A 9 10.43 -3.98 -4.23
C LEU A 9 10.48 -5.50 -4.04
N TYR A 10 9.65 -6.23 -4.78
CA TYR A 10 9.63 -7.70 -4.80
C TYR A 10 9.92 -8.28 -6.19
N TYR A 11 9.51 -7.59 -7.25
CA TYR A 11 9.70 -8.02 -8.63
C TYR A 11 10.90 -7.30 -9.28
N PRO A 12 12.05 -7.99 -9.53
CA PRO A 12 13.23 -7.34 -10.07
C PRO A 12 13.00 -6.60 -11.39
N HIS A 13 12.16 -7.16 -12.26
CA HIS A 13 11.83 -6.57 -13.56
C HIS A 13 10.95 -5.30 -13.45
N TYR A 14 10.42 -4.96 -12.26
CA TYR A 14 9.66 -3.72 -12.05
C TYR A 14 10.54 -2.52 -11.67
N TYR A 15 11.75 -2.77 -11.18
CA TYR A 15 12.67 -1.77 -10.62
C TYR A 15 12.90 -0.57 -11.55
N GLU A 16 13.36 -0.81 -12.79
CA GLU A 16 13.73 0.26 -13.72
C GLU A 16 12.58 1.25 -13.97
N LYS A 17 11.37 0.72 -14.18
CA LYS A 17 10.20 1.57 -14.41
C LYS A 17 9.78 2.31 -13.15
N VAL A 18 9.80 1.64 -11.99
CA VAL A 18 9.50 2.26 -10.69
C VAL A 18 10.44 3.42 -10.41
N ARG A 19 11.76 3.21 -10.55
CA ARG A 19 12.78 4.23 -10.38
C ARG A 19 12.53 5.39 -11.34
N LYS A 20 12.38 5.11 -12.64
CA LYS A 20 12.12 6.14 -13.66
C LYS A 20 10.89 6.98 -13.35
N GLU A 21 9.80 6.38 -12.91
CA GLU A 21 8.57 7.12 -12.56
C GLU A 21 8.77 7.98 -11.31
N ILE A 22 9.44 7.48 -10.27
CA ILE A 22 9.73 8.27 -9.05
C ILE A 22 10.58 9.49 -9.39
N PHE A 23 11.69 9.30 -10.11
CA PHE A 23 12.53 10.42 -10.55
C PHE A 23 11.76 11.36 -11.47
N SER A 24 10.87 10.85 -12.32
CA SER A 24 10.00 11.68 -13.15
C SER A 24 9.05 12.52 -12.29
N ILE A 25 8.41 11.95 -11.26
CA ILE A 25 7.48 12.65 -10.37
C ILE A 25 8.22 13.68 -9.52
N PHE A 26 9.42 13.39 -9.03
CA PHE A 26 10.08 14.21 -8.01
C PHE A 26 11.36 14.92 -8.49
N ASN A 27 11.59 15.03 -9.81
CA ASN A 27 12.79 15.63 -10.42
C ASN A 27 13.21 17.01 -9.89
N ASN A 28 12.27 17.80 -9.38
CA ASN A 28 12.50 19.15 -8.85
C ASN A 28 12.22 19.26 -7.34
N ALA A 29 12.09 18.14 -6.65
CA ALA A 29 11.87 18.10 -5.20
C ALA A 29 13.17 17.71 -4.47
N ASN A 30 13.36 18.23 -3.26
CA ASN A 30 14.35 17.68 -2.35
C ASN A 30 13.80 16.35 -1.81
N PHE A 31 14.25 15.22 -2.39
CA PHE A 31 13.78 13.90 -2.00
C PHE A 31 14.92 12.92 -1.70
N HIS A 32 14.66 12.02 -0.75
CA HIS A 32 15.45 10.84 -0.46
C HIS A 32 14.63 9.60 -0.82
N LEU A 33 15.26 8.63 -1.47
CA LEU A 33 14.61 7.41 -1.94
C LEU A 33 15.27 6.20 -1.29
N LEU A 34 14.49 5.43 -0.56
CA LEU A 34 14.89 4.16 0.01
C LEU A 34 14.17 3.02 -0.70
N PHE A 35 14.94 2.17 -1.38
CA PHE A 35 14.45 0.90 -1.89
C PHE A 35 14.65 -0.20 -0.84
N VAL A 36 13.59 -0.95 -0.56
CA VAL A 36 13.62 -2.11 0.32
C VAL A 36 13.43 -3.37 -0.52
N ASP A 37 14.47 -4.19 -0.65
CA ASP A 37 14.47 -5.41 -1.44
C ASP A 37 13.85 -6.57 -0.65
N ASN A 38 12.58 -6.85 -0.93
CA ASN A 38 11.83 -7.99 -0.38
C ASN A 38 12.05 -9.30 -1.17
N SER A 39 12.82 -9.27 -2.26
CA SER A 39 13.12 -10.46 -3.06
C SER A 39 14.48 -11.08 -2.71
N GLY A 40 15.38 -10.27 -2.14
CA GLY A 40 16.79 -10.61 -1.88
C GLY A 40 17.65 -10.72 -3.15
N LYS A 41 17.21 -10.16 -4.28
CA LYS A 41 17.82 -10.32 -5.60
C LYS A 41 17.93 -9.01 -6.40
N ILE A 42 17.59 -7.86 -5.81
CA ILE A 42 17.45 -6.59 -6.54
C ILE A 42 18.54 -5.60 -6.17
N ILE A 43 19.06 -5.65 -4.94
CA ILE A 43 20.07 -4.69 -4.48
C ILE A 43 21.24 -4.66 -5.48
N PRO A 44 21.49 -3.51 -6.13
CA PRO A 44 22.58 -3.38 -7.08
C PRO A 44 23.92 -3.38 -6.34
N GLU A 45 24.98 -3.83 -7.01
CA GLU A 45 26.33 -3.77 -6.45
C GLU A 45 26.80 -2.32 -6.22
N ASN A 46 26.39 -1.40 -7.10
CA ASN A 46 26.71 0.01 -7.02
C ASN A 46 25.45 0.86 -7.24
N GLU A 47 25.16 1.76 -6.31
CA GLU A 47 24.09 2.76 -6.43
C GLU A 47 24.72 4.13 -6.79
N PRO A 48 24.51 4.65 -8.02
CA PRO A 48 25.16 5.87 -8.48
C PRO A 48 24.55 7.15 -7.89
N ASP A 49 23.28 7.15 -7.51
CA ASP A 49 22.59 8.36 -7.04
C ASP A 49 22.71 8.52 -5.53
N ALA A 50 23.34 9.61 -5.08
CA ALA A 50 23.61 9.86 -3.66
C ALA A 50 22.36 10.03 -2.78
N ASN A 51 21.20 10.32 -3.39
CA ASN A 51 19.92 10.42 -2.69
C ASN A 51 19.12 9.10 -2.73
N VAL A 52 19.73 8.01 -3.19
CA VAL A 52 19.15 6.67 -3.22
C VAL A 52 19.88 5.77 -2.24
N GLN A 53 19.11 5.05 -1.43
CA GLN A 53 19.59 4.08 -0.47
C GLN A 53 18.88 2.74 -0.67
N TRP A 54 19.56 1.67 -0.27
CA TRP A 54 19.03 0.31 -0.31
C TRP A 54 19.00 -0.33 1.08
N LEU A 55 17.97 -1.12 1.32
CA LEU A 55 17.81 -1.96 2.50
C LEU A 55 17.37 -3.36 2.06
N LYS A 56 17.95 -4.40 2.67
CA LYS A 56 17.44 -5.76 2.52
C LYS A 56 16.21 -5.93 3.42
N GLY A 57 15.06 -6.20 2.82
CA GLY A 57 13.81 -6.41 3.54
C GLY A 57 13.65 -7.85 4.04
N SER A 58 12.88 -8.02 5.12
CA SER A 58 12.54 -9.37 5.62
C SER A 58 11.44 -10.07 4.81
N ASN A 59 10.60 -9.28 4.13
CA ASN A 59 9.38 -9.74 3.44
C ASN A 59 8.43 -10.57 4.33
N THR A 60 8.45 -10.38 5.65
CA THR A 60 7.61 -11.16 6.60
C THR A 60 6.13 -10.80 6.51
N ALA A 61 5.79 -9.61 6.02
CA ALA A 61 4.41 -9.16 5.80
C ALA A 61 4.25 -8.34 4.51
N GLY A 62 4.98 -8.74 3.46
CA GLY A 62 4.93 -8.09 2.16
C GLY A 62 5.46 -6.66 2.21
N GLU A 63 4.75 -5.76 1.54
CA GLU A 63 5.11 -4.35 1.47
C GLU A 63 5.12 -3.67 2.85
N PHE A 64 4.27 -4.11 3.78
CA PHE A 64 4.13 -3.47 5.09
C PHE A 64 5.35 -3.69 5.99
N SER A 65 5.95 -4.89 5.99
CA SER A 65 7.21 -5.12 6.73
C SER A 65 8.36 -4.30 6.13
N ALA A 66 8.42 -4.21 4.80
CA ALA A 66 9.43 -3.39 4.12
C ALA A 66 9.29 -1.90 4.49
N TRP A 67 8.06 -1.40 4.56
CA TRP A 67 7.79 -0.02 4.94
C TRP A 67 8.15 0.28 6.39
N ASP A 68 7.81 -0.61 7.32
CA ASP A 68 8.18 -0.46 8.74
C ASP A 68 9.71 -0.49 8.92
N GLU A 69 10.39 -1.45 8.28
CA GLU A 69 11.85 -1.58 8.32
C GLU A 69 12.54 -0.36 7.70
N GLY A 70 12.05 0.08 6.53
CA GLY A 70 12.57 1.26 5.84
C GLY A 70 12.33 2.54 6.64
N TYR A 71 11.15 2.71 7.24
CA TYR A 71 10.86 3.84 8.10
C TYR A 71 11.78 3.86 9.32
N THR A 72 11.96 2.71 9.97
CA THR A 72 12.83 2.55 11.13
C THR A 72 14.26 2.97 10.80
N LEU A 73 14.80 2.55 9.65
CA LEU A 73 16.13 2.95 9.19
C LEU A 73 16.25 4.47 9.02
N LEU A 74 15.28 5.10 8.36
CA LEU A 74 15.30 6.54 8.12
C LEU A 74 15.14 7.34 9.43
N ALA A 75 14.25 6.89 10.31
CA ALA A 75 14.00 7.53 11.60
C ALA A 75 15.21 7.42 12.55
N THR A 76 15.86 6.25 12.60
CA THR A 76 17.02 6.01 13.48
C THR A 76 18.26 6.82 13.06
N ASN A 77 18.42 7.07 11.76
CA ASN A 77 19.52 7.87 11.23
C ASN A 77 19.25 9.39 11.28
N ASP A 78 18.22 9.85 12.00
CA ASP A 78 17.78 11.26 12.07
C ASP A 78 17.58 11.91 10.68
N THR A 79 17.20 11.11 9.68
CA THR A 79 17.03 11.61 8.30
C THR A 79 15.67 12.23 8.03
N LEU A 80 14.74 12.12 8.99
CA LEU A 80 13.33 12.55 8.89
C LEU A 80 13.04 13.71 9.86
N GLY A 81 12.76 14.90 9.32
CA GLY A 81 12.17 16.00 10.09
C GLY A 81 10.67 15.80 10.33
N ASN A 82 10.11 16.40 11.38
CA ASN A 82 8.67 16.27 11.70
C ASN A 82 7.74 16.80 10.60
N ASP A 83 8.14 17.85 9.91
CA ASP A 83 7.40 18.42 8.77
C ASP A 83 7.67 17.71 7.44
N ASP A 84 8.56 16.72 7.41
CA ASP A 84 8.85 16.00 6.16
C ASP A 84 7.67 15.13 5.73
N ILE A 85 7.53 15.00 4.41
CA ILE A 85 6.56 14.09 3.83
C ILE A 85 7.21 12.72 3.71
N VAL A 86 6.50 11.70 4.16
CA VAL A 86 6.88 10.30 3.99
C VAL A 86 5.90 9.66 3.02
N ILE A 87 6.43 9.06 1.97
CA ILE A 87 5.66 8.38 0.92
C ILE A 87 6.02 6.91 0.95
N PHE A 88 5.01 6.06 1.04
CA PHE A 88 5.14 4.62 0.94
C PHE A 88 4.61 4.16 -0.41
N MET A 89 5.39 3.36 -1.13
CA MET A 89 5.00 2.82 -2.43
C MET A 89 5.34 1.33 -2.50
N ASN A 90 4.55 0.56 -3.26
CA ASN A 90 4.95 -0.77 -3.68
C ASN A 90 5.39 -0.78 -5.15
N ASP A 91 6.11 -1.81 -5.56
CA ASP A 91 6.64 -1.94 -6.92
C ASP A 91 5.58 -2.02 -8.01
N THR A 92 4.33 -2.33 -7.67
CA THR A 92 3.23 -2.46 -8.64
C THR A 92 2.55 -1.12 -8.98
N PHE A 93 2.86 -0.05 -8.24
CA PHE A 93 2.12 1.23 -8.33
C PHE A 93 2.05 1.80 -9.75
N CYS A 94 3.02 1.54 -10.63
CA CYS A 94 2.99 2.02 -12.02
C CYS A 94 2.81 0.92 -13.07
N HIS A 95 2.62 -0.34 -12.67
CA HIS A 95 2.64 -1.50 -13.59
C HIS A 95 1.27 -2.07 -13.92
N HIS A 96 0.31 -2.01 -12.99
CA HIS A 96 -1.03 -2.58 -13.19
C HIS A 96 -2.08 -1.56 -13.62
N ARG A 97 -1.64 -0.55 -14.38
CA ARG A 97 -2.45 0.54 -14.92
C ARG A 97 -1.68 1.35 -15.97
N PHE A 98 -2.40 2.17 -16.72
CA PHE A 98 -1.77 3.29 -17.42
C PHE A 98 -1.35 4.33 -16.38
N PHE A 99 -0.05 4.54 -16.22
CA PHE A 99 0.48 5.61 -15.38
C PHE A 99 0.94 6.75 -16.30
N THR A 100 0.24 7.88 -16.29
CA THR A 100 0.43 8.95 -17.27
C THR A 100 1.07 10.19 -16.67
N PHE A 101 1.43 11.15 -17.52
CA PHE A 101 1.92 12.46 -17.07
C PHE A 101 0.95 13.17 -16.11
N TYR A 102 -0.37 12.94 -16.28
CA TYR A 102 -1.36 13.54 -15.38
C TYR A 102 -1.27 12.96 -13.96
N ASP A 103 -1.01 11.66 -13.81
CA ASP A 103 -0.76 11.04 -12.51
C ASP A 103 0.44 11.68 -11.81
N ARG A 104 1.53 11.92 -12.56
CA ARG A 104 2.72 12.60 -12.03
C ARG A 104 2.38 13.99 -11.49
N ILE A 105 1.55 14.74 -12.21
CA ILE A 105 1.08 16.06 -11.74
C ILE A 105 0.26 15.94 -10.46
N LEU A 106 -0.67 14.98 -10.39
CA LEU A 106 -1.51 14.79 -9.21
C LEU A 106 -0.68 14.45 -7.97
N TYR A 107 0.28 13.55 -8.09
CA TYR A 107 1.15 13.15 -6.98
C TYR A 107 1.96 14.34 -6.45
N ARG A 108 2.59 15.12 -7.35
CA ARG A 108 3.30 16.36 -6.96
C ARG A 108 2.39 17.36 -6.25
N LYS A 109 1.18 17.57 -6.76
CA LYS A 109 0.21 18.51 -6.19
C LYS A 109 -0.18 18.13 -4.76
N ILE A 110 -0.30 16.84 -4.48
CA ILE A 110 -0.69 16.35 -3.16
C ILE A 110 0.44 16.52 -2.17
N VAL A 111 1.67 16.17 -2.54
CA VAL A 111 2.84 16.43 -1.70
C VAL A 111 2.94 17.92 -1.35
N ALA A 112 2.75 18.80 -2.34
CA ALA A 112 2.79 20.24 -2.11
C ALA A 112 1.61 20.80 -1.27
N ARG A 113 0.51 20.03 -1.12
CA ARG A 113 -0.71 20.44 -0.42
C ARG A 113 -1.03 19.57 0.79
N CYS A 114 -0.09 18.73 1.22
CA CYS A 114 -0.31 17.81 2.32
C CYS A 114 -0.59 18.61 3.60
N THR A 115 -1.82 18.50 4.10
CA THR A 115 -2.26 19.19 5.31
C THR A 115 -1.63 18.56 6.55
N PHE A 116 -1.74 19.25 7.68
CA PHE A 116 -1.23 18.78 8.97
C PHE A 116 -1.85 17.44 9.39
N LYS A 117 -3.15 17.23 9.17
CA LYS A 117 -3.86 15.97 9.50
C LYS A 117 -4.05 15.02 8.31
N GLY A 118 -3.58 15.39 7.13
CA GLY A 118 -3.92 14.69 5.90
C GLY A 118 -3.09 13.42 5.70
N ILE A 119 -3.76 12.30 5.52
CA ILE A 119 -3.18 11.11 4.88
C ILE A 119 -3.78 10.98 3.47
N TYR A 120 -2.93 10.83 2.47
CA TYR A 120 -3.33 10.79 1.07
C TYR A 120 -2.92 9.46 0.46
N GLY A 121 -3.86 8.79 -0.18
CA GLY A 121 -3.59 7.56 -0.91
C GLY A 121 -4.66 7.32 -1.96
N GLU A 122 -4.52 6.25 -2.71
CA GLU A 122 -5.59 5.86 -3.64
C GLU A 122 -6.68 5.15 -2.87
N LEU A 123 -7.92 5.61 -2.99
CA LEU A 123 -9.02 4.98 -2.28
C LEU A 123 -9.69 3.90 -3.11
N ASN A 124 -9.69 2.67 -2.57
CA ASN A 124 -10.45 1.54 -3.07
C ASN A 124 -11.78 1.41 -2.32
N SER A 125 -12.75 0.72 -2.93
CA SER A 125 -14.07 0.47 -2.34
C SER A 125 -14.63 -0.87 -2.82
N THR A 126 -15.44 -1.52 -1.97
CA THR A 126 -16.29 -2.65 -2.37
C THR A 126 -17.63 -2.20 -2.95
N GLY A 127 -17.93 -0.88 -2.92
CA GLY A 127 -19.24 -0.32 -3.25
C GLY A 127 -20.28 -0.47 -2.14
N THR A 128 -19.92 -1.10 -1.01
CA THR A 128 -20.80 -1.33 0.14
C THR A 128 -20.13 -0.84 1.43
N ARG A 129 -20.94 -0.49 2.44
CA ARG A 129 -20.42 -0.20 3.79
C ARG A 129 -19.92 -1.48 4.44
N PHE A 130 -18.83 -1.41 5.17
CA PHE A 130 -18.30 -2.48 6.01
C PHE A 130 -17.80 -1.90 7.34
N THR A 131 -17.50 -2.74 8.33
CA THR A 131 -16.89 -2.28 9.58
C THR A 131 -15.57 -2.99 9.87
N ILE A 132 -14.69 -2.27 10.56
CA ILE A 132 -13.46 -2.77 11.16
C ILE A 132 -13.51 -2.33 12.62
N ASN A 133 -13.53 -3.27 13.55
CA ASN A 133 -13.67 -3.01 14.98
C ASN A 133 -14.81 -2.02 15.30
N GLN A 134 -15.99 -2.28 14.72
CA GLN A 134 -17.19 -1.42 14.79
C GLN A 134 -17.10 -0.05 14.10
N LEU A 135 -15.93 0.40 13.65
CA LEU A 135 -15.79 1.64 12.89
C LEU A 135 -16.33 1.44 11.45
N PRO A 136 -17.36 2.19 11.01
CA PRO A 136 -17.93 2.05 9.69
C PRO A 136 -17.07 2.71 8.61
N LEU A 137 -16.86 1.98 7.52
CA LEU A 137 -16.03 2.38 6.39
C LEU A 137 -16.77 2.11 5.07
N THR A 138 -16.45 2.91 4.05
CA THR A 138 -16.91 2.71 2.66
C THR A 138 -15.76 2.57 1.68
N THR A 139 -14.58 3.02 2.10
CA THR A 139 -13.35 3.04 1.31
C THR A 139 -12.15 2.72 2.19
N TRP A 140 -11.03 2.38 1.56
CA TRP A 140 -9.74 2.21 2.23
C TRP A 140 -8.61 2.67 1.31
N ILE A 141 -7.48 3.06 1.89
CA ILE A 141 -6.24 3.41 1.22
C ILE A 141 -5.60 2.15 0.63
N SER A 142 -5.29 2.17 -0.66
CA SER A 142 -4.60 1.10 -1.35
C SER A 142 -3.12 1.05 -0.98
N SER A 143 -2.56 -0.16 -0.91
CA SER A 143 -1.12 -0.36 -0.69
C SER A 143 -0.22 0.01 -1.89
N TYR A 144 -0.79 0.49 -3.01
CA TYR A 144 0.00 1.01 -4.14
C TYR A 144 0.82 2.24 -3.74
N VAL A 145 0.17 3.21 -3.11
CA VAL A 145 0.81 4.43 -2.63
C VAL A 145 -0.02 5.07 -1.54
N PHE A 146 0.66 5.58 -0.52
CA PHE A 146 0.11 6.58 0.36
C PHE A 146 1.21 7.48 0.93
N LEU A 147 0.82 8.64 1.44
CA LEU A 147 1.72 9.59 2.04
C LEU A 147 1.06 10.39 3.15
N SER A 148 1.88 10.86 4.09
CA SER A 148 1.50 11.87 5.06
C SER A 148 2.76 12.56 5.59
N ARG A 149 2.60 13.50 6.51
CA ARG A 149 3.70 14.05 7.30
C ARG A 149 4.25 12.99 8.25
N LYS A 150 5.54 13.05 8.56
CA LYS A 150 6.22 12.15 9.51
C LYS A 150 5.42 12.02 10.82
N GLU A 151 4.99 13.14 11.39
CA GLU A 151 4.23 13.17 12.66
C GLU A 151 2.95 12.32 12.64
N ASN A 152 2.29 12.20 11.48
CA ASN A 152 1.10 11.37 11.32
C ASN A 152 1.50 9.92 11.12
N ILE A 153 2.56 9.66 10.35
CA ILE A 153 3.07 8.30 10.17
C ILE A 153 3.51 7.71 11.51
N ASP A 154 4.15 8.49 12.39
CA ASP A 154 4.52 8.05 13.74
C ASP A 154 3.31 7.50 14.53
N ARG A 155 2.12 8.11 14.37
CA ARG A 155 0.87 7.66 15.00
C ARG A 155 0.28 6.40 14.36
N LEU A 156 0.67 6.09 13.13
CA LEU A 156 0.20 4.94 12.36
C LEU A 156 1.10 3.72 12.50
N LEU A 157 2.30 3.85 13.06
CA LEU A 157 3.21 2.72 13.22
C LEU A 157 2.74 1.74 14.32
N PRO A 158 3.11 0.46 14.24
CA PRO A 158 3.62 -0.20 13.03
C PRO A 158 2.53 -0.28 11.94
N LEU A 159 2.92 -0.23 10.66
CA LEU A 159 2.01 -0.43 9.53
C LEU A 159 1.65 -1.91 9.37
N ASN A 160 2.59 -2.81 9.68
CA ASN A 160 2.34 -4.24 9.79
C ASN A 160 1.56 -4.54 11.08
N THR A 161 0.24 -4.42 11.02
CA THR A 161 -0.64 -4.73 12.16
C THR A 161 -0.86 -6.24 12.33
N ALA A 162 -0.74 -7.01 11.24
CA ALA A 162 -0.94 -8.45 11.22
C ALA A 162 0.13 -9.22 11.99
N SER A 163 1.34 -8.67 12.16
CA SER A 163 2.37 -9.26 13.02
C SER A 163 2.08 -9.09 14.52
N VAL A 164 1.14 -8.20 14.88
CA VAL A 164 0.75 -7.93 16.27
C VAL A 164 -0.54 -8.68 16.65
N MET A 165 -1.10 -9.47 15.72
CA MET A 165 -2.24 -10.34 16.04
C MET A 165 -1.81 -11.44 16.99
N GLY A 166 -2.58 -11.65 18.07
CA GLY A 166 -2.34 -12.76 19.00
C GLY A 166 -2.50 -14.13 18.34
N ASP A 167 -1.81 -15.12 18.87
CA ASP A 167 -1.75 -16.49 18.33
C ASP A 167 -3.15 -17.11 18.15
N GLU A 168 -4.09 -16.83 19.05
CA GLU A 168 -5.48 -17.29 18.97
C GLU A 168 -6.20 -16.75 17.73
N VAL A 169 -6.02 -15.46 17.41
CA VAL A 169 -6.61 -14.83 16.23
C VAL A 169 -6.01 -15.42 14.95
N LEU A 170 -4.70 -15.66 14.95
CA LEU A 170 -4.03 -16.27 13.82
C LEU A 170 -4.52 -17.70 13.58
N ALA A 171 -4.66 -18.50 14.65
CA ALA A 171 -5.18 -19.86 14.58
C ALA A 171 -6.62 -19.90 14.04
N GLN A 172 -7.48 -18.95 14.46
CA GLN A 172 -8.84 -18.81 13.90
C GLN A 172 -8.80 -18.52 12.41
N ILE A 173 -7.98 -17.55 11.97
CA ILE A 173 -7.83 -17.21 10.56
C ILE A 173 -7.37 -18.43 9.76
N GLU A 174 -6.36 -19.15 10.22
CA GLU A 174 -5.84 -20.34 9.55
C GLU A 174 -6.89 -21.45 9.43
N SER A 175 -7.65 -21.69 10.49
CA SER A 175 -8.78 -22.63 10.49
C SER A 175 -9.87 -22.21 9.49
N GLY A 176 -10.21 -20.92 9.43
CA GLY A 176 -11.11 -20.37 8.43
C GLY A 176 -10.63 -20.62 7.00
N LEU A 177 -9.34 -20.33 6.73
CA LEU A 177 -8.74 -20.49 5.41
C LEU A 177 -8.71 -21.95 4.96
N ALA A 178 -8.51 -22.91 5.88
CA ALA A 178 -8.62 -24.34 5.59
C ALA A 178 -10.01 -24.73 5.07
N ASN A 179 -11.05 -24.02 5.52
CA ASN A 179 -12.43 -24.15 5.07
C ASN A 179 -12.80 -23.19 3.93
N ARG A 180 -11.80 -22.61 3.24
CA ARG A 180 -11.97 -21.64 2.15
C ARG A 180 -12.80 -20.41 2.53
N LYS A 181 -12.66 -19.97 3.78
CA LYS A 181 -13.36 -18.81 4.34
C LYS A 181 -12.34 -17.85 4.95
N VAL A 182 -12.58 -16.56 4.80
CA VAL A 182 -11.92 -15.52 5.59
C VAL A 182 -12.74 -15.28 6.84
N ASP A 183 -12.08 -15.43 7.99
CA ASP A 183 -12.70 -15.24 9.30
C ASP A 183 -11.79 -14.39 10.18
N VAL A 184 -11.86 -13.07 9.98
CA VAL A 184 -11.13 -12.10 10.78
C VAL A 184 -12.12 -11.45 11.73
N SER A 185 -11.96 -11.68 13.03
CA SER A 185 -12.92 -11.29 14.08
C SER A 185 -13.23 -9.79 14.12
N LEU A 186 -12.25 -8.96 13.78
CA LEU A 186 -12.40 -7.50 13.75
C LEU A 186 -13.12 -6.99 12.48
N PHE A 187 -13.36 -7.82 11.47
CA PHE A 187 -14.08 -7.44 10.26
C PHE A 187 -15.56 -7.80 10.35
N SER A 188 -16.42 -6.97 9.74
CA SER A 188 -17.82 -7.33 9.55
C SER A 188 -17.99 -8.57 8.67
N ASP A 189 -19.09 -9.28 8.88
CA ASP A 189 -19.44 -10.48 8.11
C ASP A 189 -19.43 -10.24 6.60
N ASN A 190 -19.93 -9.08 6.15
CA ASN A 190 -19.96 -8.77 4.73
C ASN A 190 -18.56 -8.51 4.14
N LEU A 191 -17.61 -7.98 4.92
CA LEU A 191 -16.21 -7.85 4.48
C LEU A 191 -15.54 -9.21 4.45
N ASN A 192 -15.71 -10.03 5.49
CA ASN A 192 -15.23 -11.40 5.52
C ASN A 192 -15.76 -12.22 4.34
N GLN A 193 -17.06 -12.09 4.01
CA GLN A 193 -17.66 -12.75 2.85
C GLN A 193 -17.08 -12.24 1.53
N HIS A 194 -16.91 -10.92 1.38
CA HIS A 194 -16.30 -10.34 0.19
C HIS A 194 -14.88 -10.87 -0.04
N LEU A 195 -14.06 -10.89 1.01
CA LEU A 195 -12.68 -11.39 0.95
C LEU A 195 -12.63 -12.90 0.70
N SER A 196 -13.56 -13.67 1.29
CA SER A 196 -13.69 -15.11 1.02
C SER A 196 -13.94 -15.36 -0.47
N ASN A 197 -14.90 -14.65 -1.06
CA ASN A 197 -15.22 -14.78 -2.49
C ASN A 197 -14.05 -14.35 -3.38
N TRP A 198 -13.25 -13.37 -2.94
CA TRP A 198 -12.12 -12.86 -3.71
C TRP A 198 -10.87 -13.75 -3.63
N LEU A 199 -10.58 -14.34 -2.47
CA LEU A 199 -9.46 -15.28 -2.26
C LEU A 199 -9.77 -16.69 -2.76
N PHE A 200 -11.03 -17.11 -2.73
CA PHE A 200 -11.49 -18.44 -3.13
C PHE A 200 -12.61 -18.39 -4.17
N PRO A 201 -12.39 -17.76 -5.34
CA PRO A 201 -13.43 -17.60 -6.35
C PRO A 201 -13.92 -18.96 -6.85
N VAL A 202 -15.24 -19.14 -6.90
CA VAL A 202 -15.88 -20.34 -7.46
C VAL A 202 -16.16 -20.14 -8.95
N ASN A 203 -16.74 -19.00 -9.32
CA ASN A 203 -17.08 -18.62 -10.70
C ASN A 203 -16.81 -17.12 -10.92
N GLY A 204 -15.58 -16.72 -11.31
CA GLY A 204 -15.30 -15.33 -11.67
C GLY A 204 -13.91 -14.78 -11.33
N ASN A 205 -13.82 -13.44 -11.26
CA ASN A 205 -12.60 -12.68 -11.00
C ASN A 205 -12.25 -12.71 -9.50
N GLY A 206 -11.16 -13.40 -9.14
CA GLY A 206 -10.51 -13.28 -7.84
C GLY A 206 -9.11 -12.70 -7.97
N TRP A 207 -8.31 -12.86 -6.91
CA TRP A 207 -6.88 -12.53 -6.98
C TRP A 207 -6.15 -13.29 -8.11
N TYR A 208 -5.13 -12.67 -8.69
CA TYR A 208 -4.23 -13.35 -9.64
C TYR A 208 -3.54 -14.52 -8.91
N ASN A 209 -3.76 -15.76 -9.38
CA ASN A 209 -3.39 -17.04 -8.77
C ASN A 209 -4.32 -17.60 -7.67
N ALA A 210 -5.51 -17.01 -7.47
CA ALA A 210 -6.51 -17.61 -6.60
C ALA A 210 -6.84 -19.05 -7.07
N GLY A 211 -6.69 -20.03 -6.17
CA GLY A 211 -6.94 -21.45 -6.44
C GLY A 211 -5.75 -22.28 -6.97
N LYS A 212 -4.56 -21.69 -7.20
CA LYS A 212 -3.34 -22.42 -7.63
C LYS A 212 -2.15 -22.17 -6.71
N THR A 213 -2.39 -21.95 -5.42
CA THR A 213 -1.34 -21.54 -4.49
C THR A 213 -1.46 -22.26 -3.15
N SER A 214 -0.37 -22.26 -2.38
CA SER A 214 -0.32 -22.92 -1.08
C SER A 214 -1.10 -22.14 -0.02
N PRO A 215 -1.59 -22.80 1.04
CA PRO A 215 -2.23 -22.12 2.17
C PRO A 215 -1.39 -21.00 2.77
N ALA A 216 -0.06 -21.19 2.85
CA ALA A 216 0.87 -20.18 3.35
C ALA A 216 0.86 -18.90 2.51
N VAL A 217 0.76 -19.00 1.18
CA VAL A 217 0.67 -17.84 0.28
C VAL A 217 -0.69 -17.14 0.43
N ILE A 218 -1.77 -17.89 0.62
CA ILE A 218 -3.10 -17.31 0.89
C ILE A 218 -3.09 -16.55 2.21
N LEU A 219 -2.53 -17.15 3.27
CA LEU A 219 -2.39 -16.50 4.57
C LEU A 219 -1.54 -15.23 4.46
N PHE A 220 -0.40 -15.30 3.78
CA PHE A 220 0.45 -14.14 3.52
C PHE A 220 -0.31 -13.02 2.80
N LYS A 221 -1.08 -13.37 1.77
CA LYS A 221 -1.91 -12.40 1.04
C LYS A 221 -3.00 -11.80 1.92
N LEU A 222 -3.66 -12.60 2.74
CA LEU A 222 -4.67 -12.12 3.68
C LEU A 222 -4.05 -11.17 4.71
N LYS A 223 -2.86 -11.48 5.26
CA LYS A 223 -2.13 -10.56 6.17
C LYS A 223 -1.89 -9.21 5.53
N ALA A 224 -1.44 -9.17 4.27
CA ALA A 224 -1.27 -7.91 3.53
C ALA A 224 -2.59 -7.15 3.34
N ILE A 225 -3.69 -7.85 3.05
CA ILE A 225 -5.02 -7.23 2.95
C ILE A 225 -5.46 -6.65 4.29
N ILE A 226 -5.24 -7.37 5.39
CA ILE A 226 -5.61 -6.88 6.71
C ILE A 226 -4.82 -5.62 7.02
N ASN A 227 -3.50 -5.60 6.80
CA ASN A 227 -2.68 -4.41 6.97
C ASN A 227 -3.19 -3.22 6.13
N GLU A 228 -3.57 -3.46 4.87
CA GLU A 228 -4.14 -2.43 4.00
C GLU A 228 -5.44 -1.84 4.57
N LYS A 229 -6.32 -2.68 5.13
CA LYS A 229 -7.57 -2.23 5.77
C LYS A 229 -7.31 -1.50 7.08
N MET A 230 -6.39 -2.03 7.89
CA MET A 230 -6.00 -1.45 9.16
C MET A 230 -5.34 -0.07 9.00
N LEU A 231 -4.64 0.20 7.89
CA LEU A 231 -4.07 1.52 7.62
C LEU A 231 -5.12 2.63 7.67
N THR A 232 -6.26 2.44 7.00
CA THR A 232 -7.35 3.43 7.00
C THR A 232 -8.03 3.50 8.36
N HIS A 233 -8.27 2.36 8.99
CA HIS A 233 -8.84 2.31 10.33
C HIS A 233 -7.97 3.09 11.34
N LYS A 234 -6.66 2.80 11.40
CA LYS A 234 -5.71 3.49 12.29
C LYS A 234 -5.66 4.99 12.02
N ALA A 235 -5.75 5.41 10.75
CA ALA A 235 -5.80 6.83 10.42
C ALA A 235 -7.02 7.53 11.02
N LEU A 236 -8.21 6.95 10.86
CA LEU A 236 -9.44 7.52 11.40
C LEU A 236 -9.46 7.50 12.94
N GLU A 237 -8.99 6.42 13.57
CA GLU A 237 -8.87 6.33 15.03
C GLU A 237 -7.90 7.39 15.61
N ASN A 238 -6.92 7.83 14.82
CA ASN A 238 -5.97 8.89 15.20
C ASN A 238 -6.41 10.30 14.74
N ASP A 239 -7.70 10.49 14.43
CA ASP A 239 -8.27 11.77 14.00
C ASP A 239 -7.55 12.39 12.79
N LEU A 240 -7.15 11.53 11.84
CA LEU A 240 -6.54 11.95 10.57
C LEU A 240 -7.55 11.97 9.42
N ASP A 241 -7.34 12.91 8.50
CA ASP A 241 -8.17 13.07 7.33
C ASP A 241 -7.71 12.11 6.22
N VAL A 242 -8.49 11.07 5.94
CA VAL A 242 -8.24 10.15 4.82
C VAL A 242 -8.69 10.77 3.50
N ASN A 243 -7.73 11.05 2.63
CA ASN A 243 -7.94 11.77 1.37
C ASN A 243 -7.54 10.92 0.15
N ASP A 244 -8.32 11.06 -0.93
CA ASP A 244 -8.02 10.42 -2.21
C ASP A 244 -7.03 11.26 -3.02
N ILE A 245 -6.02 10.60 -3.59
CA ILE A 245 -5.13 11.22 -4.59
C ILE A 245 -5.93 11.78 -5.78
N TYR A 246 -6.97 11.09 -6.19
CA TYR A 246 -7.83 11.50 -7.29
C TYR A 246 -9.02 12.36 -6.81
N GLN A 247 -8.85 13.14 -5.74
CA GLN A 247 -9.89 14.02 -5.20
C GLN A 247 -10.47 15.00 -6.24
N GLY A 248 -11.76 15.23 -6.15
CA GLY A 248 -12.52 16.10 -7.06
C GLY A 248 -13.11 15.36 -8.26
N LYS A 249 -14.24 15.88 -8.78
CA LYS A 249 -15.06 15.21 -9.80
C LYS A 249 -14.27 14.87 -11.08
N ALA A 250 -13.48 15.81 -11.59
CA ALA A 250 -12.69 15.60 -12.81
C ALA A 250 -11.62 14.51 -12.65
N ASN A 251 -10.91 14.49 -11.52
CA ASN A 251 -9.87 13.50 -11.24
C ASN A 251 -10.46 12.09 -11.05
N ARG A 252 -11.61 11.99 -10.39
CA ARG A 252 -12.35 10.71 -10.27
C ARG A 252 -12.82 10.19 -11.62
N ILE A 253 -13.33 11.05 -12.50
CA ILE A 253 -13.70 10.67 -13.88
C ILE A 253 -12.48 10.17 -14.63
N TYR A 254 -11.37 10.92 -14.60
CA TYR A 254 -10.11 10.51 -15.21
C TYR A 254 -9.66 9.12 -14.73
N ASN A 255 -9.62 8.89 -13.41
CA ASN A 255 -9.21 7.61 -12.84
C ASN A 255 -10.14 6.47 -13.29
N SER A 256 -11.46 6.69 -13.26
CA SER A 256 -12.45 5.72 -13.73
C SER A 256 -12.26 5.36 -15.21
N VAL A 257 -12.11 6.35 -16.09
CA VAL A 257 -11.93 6.13 -17.53
C VAL A 257 -10.63 5.36 -17.80
N ARG A 258 -9.54 5.80 -17.18
CA ARG A 258 -8.23 5.16 -17.29
C ARG A 258 -8.26 3.68 -16.87
N ASN A 259 -8.91 3.36 -15.76
CA ASN A 259 -9.02 1.99 -15.26
C ASN A 259 -9.85 1.10 -16.18
N ARG A 260 -10.95 1.63 -16.75
CA ARG A 260 -11.76 0.92 -17.76
C ARG A 260 -10.96 0.65 -19.03
N LEU A 261 -10.24 1.66 -19.54
CA LEU A 261 -9.39 1.51 -20.73
C LEU A 261 -8.27 0.49 -20.52
N TYR A 262 -7.60 0.53 -19.37
CA TYR A 262 -6.55 -0.45 -19.05
C TYR A 262 -7.11 -1.87 -18.99
N THR A 263 -8.26 -2.05 -18.35
CA THR A 263 -8.93 -3.36 -18.27
C THR A 263 -9.35 -3.87 -19.65
N PHE A 264 -9.84 -2.98 -20.52
CA PHE A 264 -10.18 -3.31 -21.90
C PHE A 264 -8.94 -3.74 -22.68
N TYR A 265 -7.84 -2.97 -22.62
CA TYR A 265 -6.59 -3.29 -23.30
C TYR A 265 -5.93 -4.58 -22.78
N LYS A 266 -6.09 -4.93 -21.50
CA LYS A 266 -5.54 -6.18 -20.96
C LYS A 266 -6.33 -7.42 -21.40
N ARG A 267 -7.58 -7.26 -21.84
CA ARG A 267 -8.46 -8.37 -22.27
C ARG A 267 -8.39 -8.66 -23.77
N HIS A 268 -7.86 -7.74 -24.56
CA HIS A 268 -7.73 -7.82 -26.02
C HIS A 268 -6.25 -7.80 -26.43
#